data_AF-A0A066RIT2-F1
#
_entry.id   AF-A0A066RIT2-F1
#
_cell.length_a   1.000
_cell.length_b   1.000
_cell.length_c   1.000
_cell.angle_alpha   90.00
_cell.angle_beta   90.00
_cell.angle_gamma   90.00
#
_symmetry.space_group_name_H-M   'P 1'
#
loop_
_entity.id
_entity.type
_entity.pdbx_description
1 polymer ?
#
loop_
_entity_poly.entity_id
_entity_poly.type
_entity_poly.pdbx_seq_one_letter_code
_entity_poly.pdbx_strand_id
1 'polypeptide(L)'
;MNDSIKMAKLNNQMKNPVVALALGFFIPGAAQMYAGSVLWGVINLVIIVVCAITVIASPVSFVLWLVSMFMGYKGTKKFNDNLLSAAEASN
;
A
#
# COMPACT_ATOMS: atom_id res chain seq x y z
N MET A 1 24.86 13.13 -16.44
CA MET A 1 23.76 12.15 -16.55
C MET A 1 22.48 12.96 -16.58
N ASN A 2 21.72 12.95 -17.69
CA ASN A 2 20.67 13.93 -17.97
C ASN A 2 19.55 13.88 -16.90
N ASP A 3 19.23 14.99 -16.24
CA ASP A 3 18.24 15.05 -15.15
C ASP A 3 16.85 14.55 -15.59
N SER A 4 16.52 14.72 -16.86
CA SER A 4 15.32 14.16 -17.48
C SER A 4 15.25 12.61 -17.38
N ILE A 5 16.38 11.91 -17.49
CA ILE A 5 16.47 10.45 -17.35
C ILE A 5 16.27 10.04 -15.89
N LYS A 6 16.81 10.81 -14.92
CA LYS A 6 16.63 10.56 -13.49
C LYS A 6 15.15 10.76 -13.09
N MET A 7 14.53 11.84 -13.55
CA MET A 7 13.12 12.15 -13.31
C MET A 7 12.18 11.10 -13.94
N ALA A 8 12.47 10.65 -15.17
CA ALA A 8 11.71 9.59 -15.82
C ALA A 8 11.80 8.24 -15.05
N LYS A 9 13.00 7.87 -14.56
CA LYS A 9 13.16 6.70 -13.70
C LYS A 9 12.39 6.84 -12.38
N LEU A 10 12.46 8.00 -11.74
CA LEU A 10 11.77 8.28 -10.48
C LEU A 10 10.25 8.16 -10.64
N ASN A 11 9.70 8.77 -11.68
CA ASN A 11 8.28 8.70 -11.99
C ASN A 11 7.81 7.26 -12.27
N ASN A 12 8.67 6.45 -12.89
CA ASN A 12 8.39 5.03 -13.13
C ASN A 12 8.45 4.16 -11.86
N GLN A 13 9.12 4.63 -10.80
CA GLN A 13 9.19 3.93 -9.50
C GLN A 13 8.05 4.34 -8.55
N MET A 14 7.42 5.49 -8.78
CA MET A 14 6.26 5.93 -8.00
C MET A 14 5.06 5.02 -8.25
N LYS A 15 4.38 4.67 -7.15
CA LYS A 15 3.22 3.78 -7.17
C LYS A 15 1.92 4.57 -7.14
N ASN A 16 0.89 4.09 -7.84
CA ASN A 16 -0.39 4.79 -7.89
C ASN A 16 -1.23 4.45 -6.64
N PRO A 17 -1.53 5.43 -5.77
CA PRO A 17 -2.26 5.17 -4.54
C PRO A 17 -3.74 4.79 -4.77
N VAL A 18 -4.34 5.15 -5.90
CA VAL A 18 -5.69 4.72 -6.29
C VAL A 18 -5.70 3.23 -6.65
N VAL A 19 -4.65 2.73 -7.30
CA VAL A 19 -4.48 1.31 -7.60
C VAL A 19 -4.28 0.50 -6.31
N ALA A 20 -3.55 1.06 -5.34
CA ALA A 20 -3.41 0.46 -4.02
C ALA A 20 -4.77 0.31 -3.30
N LEU A 21 -5.62 1.34 -3.38
CA LEU A 21 -6.99 1.32 -2.86
C LEU A 21 -7.84 0.23 -3.51
N ALA A 22 -7.86 0.19 -4.85
CA ALA A 22 -8.61 -0.81 -5.60
C ALA A 22 -8.14 -2.23 -5.26
N LEU A 23 -6.83 -2.47 -5.19
CA LEU A 23 -6.27 -3.77 -4.79
C LEU A 23 -6.67 -4.17 -3.37
N GLY A 24 -6.60 -3.23 -2.42
CA GLY A 24 -7.03 -3.46 -1.04
C GLY A 24 -8.52 -3.76 -0.90
N PHE A 25 -9.34 -3.21 -1.80
CA PHE A 25 -10.77 -3.49 -1.83
C PHE A 25 -11.06 -4.95 -2.22
N PHE A 26 -10.44 -5.45 -3.29
CA PHE A 26 -10.68 -6.83 -3.72
C PHE A 26 -9.99 -7.86 -2.83
N ILE A 27 -8.79 -7.55 -2.33
CA ILE A 27 -7.97 -8.47 -1.55
C ILE A 27 -7.49 -7.73 -0.29
N PRO A 28 -7.97 -8.13 0.91
CA PRO A 28 -7.49 -7.59 2.18
C PRO A 28 -5.96 -7.68 2.26
N GLY A 29 -5.29 -6.59 2.65
CA GLY A 29 -3.82 -6.56 2.76
C GLY A 29 -3.07 -6.32 1.44
N ALA A 30 -3.69 -6.48 0.27
CA ALA A 30 -3.01 -6.26 -1.03
C ALA A 30 -2.59 -4.79 -1.25
N ALA A 31 -3.30 -3.82 -0.66
CA ALA A 31 -2.89 -2.42 -0.67
C ALA A 31 -1.51 -2.20 -0.02
N GLN A 32 -1.24 -2.88 1.10
CA GLN A 32 0.04 -2.79 1.81
C GLN A 32 1.16 -3.54 1.06
N MET A 33 0.83 -4.69 0.45
CA MET A 33 1.75 -5.40 -0.44
C MET A 33 2.15 -4.53 -1.64
N TYR A 34 1.17 -3.87 -2.26
CA TYR A 34 1.41 -2.94 -3.36
C TYR A 34 2.26 -1.74 -2.91
N ALA A 35 2.02 -1.19 -1.71
CA ALA A 35 2.85 -0.12 -1.13
C ALA A 35 4.30 -0.52 -0.80
N GLY A 36 4.70 -1.78 -1.04
CA GLY A 36 6.06 -2.29 -0.78
C GLY A 36 6.23 -2.91 0.61
N SER A 37 5.18 -2.94 1.44
CA SER A 37 5.19 -3.56 2.76
C SER A 37 4.53 -4.94 2.72
N VAL A 38 5.16 -5.88 2.01
CA VAL A 38 4.60 -7.22 1.73
C VAL A 38 4.31 -7.99 3.01
N LEU A 39 5.25 -8.00 3.97
CA LEU A 39 5.10 -8.70 5.25
C LEU A 39 3.87 -8.22 6.02
N TRP A 40 3.68 -6.90 6.11
CA TRP A 40 2.52 -6.30 6.77
C TRP A 40 1.22 -6.62 6.04
N GLY A 41 1.24 -6.60 4.70
CA GLY A 41 0.09 -6.99 3.89
C GLY A 41 -0.34 -8.44 4.10
N VAL A 42 0.60 -9.38 4.20
CA VAL A 42 0.30 -10.79 4.52
C VAL A 42 -0.33 -10.93 5.91
N ILE A 43 0.22 -10.23 6.91
CA ILE A 43 -0.32 -10.26 8.29
C ILE A 43 -1.76 -9.74 8.30
N ASN A 44 -2.03 -8.60 7.66
CA ASN A 44 -3.38 -8.05 7.59
C ASN A 44 -4.35 -8.96 6.82
N LEU A 45 -3.89 -9.61 5.74
CA LEU A 45 -4.69 -10.59 5.01
C LEU A 45 -5.11 -11.75 5.93
N VAL A 46 -4.15 -12.35 6.64
CA VAL A 46 -4.42 -13.50 7.53
C VAL A 46 -5.35 -13.10 8.67
N ILE A 47 -5.12 -11.95 9.33
CA ILE A 47 -5.97 -11.47 10.42
C ILE A 47 -7.41 -11.24 9.92
N ILE A 48 -7.59 -10.55 8.80
CA ILE A 48 -8.93 -10.25 8.27
C ILE A 48 -9.66 -11.52 7.86
N VAL A 49 -8.97 -12.46 7.20
CA VAL A 49 -9.55 -13.76 6.79
C VAL A 49 -9.94 -14.60 8.00
N VAL A 50 -9.06 -14.72 8.99
CA VAL A 50 -9.35 -15.46 10.23
C VAL A 50 -10.53 -14.83 10.97
N CYS A 51 -10.54 -13.50 11.14
CA CYS A 51 -11.67 -12.79 11.76
C CYS A 51 -12.98 -12.91 10.98
N ALA A 52 -12.93 -12.96 9.65
CA ALA A 52 -14.12 -13.14 8.80
C ALA A 52 -14.71 -14.56 8.90
N ILE A 53 -13.87 -15.60 9.04
CA ILE A 53 -14.30 -17.00 9.13
C ILE A 53 -14.75 -17.35 10.56
N THR A 54 -13.99 -16.93 11.57
CA THR A 54 -14.26 -17.27 12.99
C THR A 54 -15.45 -16.54 13.57
N VAL A 55 -15.80 -15.38 13.03
CA VAL A 55 -16.91 -14.57 13.50
C VAL A 55 -17.78 -14.23 12.28
N ILE A 56 -18.83 -15.01 12.07
CA ILE A 56 -19.85 -14.85 11.01
C ILE A 56 -20.06 -13.35 10.73
N ALA A 57 -19.48 -12.84 9.64
CA ALA A 57 -19.59 -11.45 9.17
C ALA A 57 -19.55 -10.39 10.30
N SER A 58 -18.56 -10.47 11.19
CA SER A 58 -18.40 -9.47 12.25
C SER A 58 -18.26 -8.05 11.68
N PRO A 59 -19.01 -7.06 12.17
CA PRO A 59 -18.77 -5.65 11.85
C PRO A 59 -17.31 -5.21 12.09
N VAL A 60 -16.61 -5.89 13.00
CA VAL A 60 -15.20 -5.62 13.33
C VAL A 60 -14.26 -5.96 12.17
N SER A 61 -14.47 -7.09 11.46
CA SER A 61 -13.60 -7.45 10.33
C SER A 61 -13.77 -6.50 9.16
N PHE A 62 -14.99 -5.99 8.95
CA PHE A 62 -15.27 -4.96 7.97
C PHE A 62 -14.57 -3.62 8.29
N VAL A 63 -14.59 -3.20 9.55
CA VAL A 63 -13.87 -1.99 10.01
C VAL A 63 -12.35 -2.16 9.86
N LEU A 64 -11.80 -3.32 10.25
CA LEU A 64 -10.37 -3.60 10.10
C LEU A 64 -9.92 -3.63 8.63
N TRP A 65 -10.77 -4.13 7.73
CA TRP A 65 -10.51 -4.09 6.30
C TRP A 65 -10.48 -2.66 5.74
N LEU A 66 -11.45 -1.81 6.12
CA LEU A 66 -11.43 -0.38 5.76
C LEU A 66 -10.16 0.32 6.27
N VAL A 67 -9.80 0.10 7.54
CA VAL A 67 -8.58 0.67 8.13
C VAL A 67 -7.32 0.20 7.38
N SER A 68 -7.22 -1.09 7.08
CA SER A 68 -6.13 -1.65 6.28
C SER A 68 -6.02 -0.98 4.92
N MET A 69 -7.15 -0.70 4.27
CA MET A 69 -7.20 -0.05 2.97
C MET A 69 -6.67 1.40 3.04
N PHE A 70 -7.09 2.17 4.05
CA PHE A 70 -6.57 3.53 4.28
C PHE A 70 -5.08 3.54 4.62
N MET A 71 -4.61 2.57 5.40
CA MET A 71 -3.18 2.43 5.70
C MET A 71 -2.36 2.11 4.45
N GLY A 72 -2.87 1.26 3.55
CA GLY A 72 -2.23 0.99 2.27
C GLY A 72 -2.12 2.24 1.39
N TYR A 73 -3.18 3.05 1.32
CA TYR A 73 -3.17 4.34 0.61
C TYR A 73 -2.08 5.29 1.16
N LYS A 74 -2.09 5.52 2.49
CA LYS A 74 -1.09 6.37 3.15
C LYS A 74 0.32 5.81 3.00
N GLY A 75 0.49 4.49 3.06
CA GLY A 75 1.76 3.81 2.84
C GLY A 75 2.29 4.04 1.43
N THR A 76 1.42 3.98 0.42
CA THR A 76 1.80 4.24 -0.99
C THR A 76 2.25 5.69 -1.19
N LYS A 77 1.55 6.65 -0.56
CA LYS A 77 1.95 8.07 -0.60
C LYS A 77 3.30 8.29 0.09
N LYS A 78 3.50 7.71 1.28
CA LYS A 78 4.76 7.79 2.02
C LYS A 78 5.92 7.13 1.27
N PHE A 79 5.66 6.03 0.55
CA PHE A 79 6.66 5.39 -0.30
C PHE A 79 7.12 6.32 -1.43
N ASN A 80 6.18 6.98 -2.11
CA ASN A 80 6.50 7.95 -3.16
C ASN A 80 7.24 9.18 -2.61
N ASP A 81 6.82 9.69 -1.46
CA ASP A 81 7.47 10.84 -0.81
C ASP A 81 8.93 10.51 -0.44
N ASN A 82 9.19 9.31 0.11
CA ASN A 82 10.55 8.85 0.41
C ASN A 82 11.42 8.69 -0.85
N LEU A 83 10.84 8.23 -1.96
CA LEU A 83 11.56 8.14 -3.24
C LEU A 83 11.94 9.53 -3.77
N LEU A 84 11.03 10.51 -3.65
CA LEU A 84 11.28 11.91 -4.01
C LEU A 84 12.40 12.52 -3.16
N SER A 85 12.34 12.39 -1.83
CA SER A 85 13.38 12.90 -0.93
C SER A 85 14.75 12.25 -1.17
N ALA A 86 14.78 10.95 -1.47
CA ALA A 86 16.03 10.25 -1.81
C ALA A 86 16.61 10.71 -3.16
N ALA A 87 15.76 11.05 -4.14
CA ALA A 87 16.19 11.61 -5.41
C ALA A 87 16.76 13.03 -5.24
N GLU A 88 16.11 13.87 -4.43
CA GLU A 88 16.56 15.23 -4.11
C GLU A 88 17.90 15.24 -3.36
N ALA A 89 18.11 14.32 -2.41
CA ALA A 89 19.37 14.20 -1.69
C ALA A 89 20.55 13.65 -2.53
N SER A 90 20.28 13.14 -3.74
CA SER A 90 21.27 12.57 -4.66
C SER A 90 21.65 13.50 -5.84
N ASN A 91 21.11 14.72 -5.85
CA ASN A 91 21.45 15.81 -6.76
C ASN A 91 22.27 16.87 -6.02
#